data_AF-A0A3M4T9E1-F1
#
_entry.id   AF-A0A3M4T9E1-F1
#
_cell.length_a   1.000
_cell.length_b   1.000
_cell.length_c   1.000
_cell.angle_alpha   90.00
_cell.angle_beta   90.00
_cell.angle_gamma   90.00
#
_symmetry.space_group_name_H-M   'P 1'
#
loop_
_entity.id
_entity.type
_entity.pdbx_description
1 polymer ?
#
loop_
_entity_poly.entity_id
_entity_poly.type
_entity_poly.pdbx_seq_one_letter_code
_entity_poly.pdbx_strand_id
1 'polypeptide(L)'
;MMFRQSLRGLEVNSPVEFMGINLGRVVSVDLDYDAASKSFSSIVGAVIYPDRLGQANEKILETLGTPDDSRTAQLIADFVKQGLRAQPRSASLLTGQLYISLGFFANAAPVQFDVNARPLIIPTVPGELEKMQEQVQLIVEKVSKLPVQEIAGNLNGSLDEAHKTFKLFNADVMPELHTVLGQSRSTMEIAGAALAEDSPVRQQVNRTMDEVQRTARSVRVLTDYISRNPEALIRGRTRQDVPSVYPPANSAPRPD
;
A
#
# COMPACT_ATOMS: atom_id res chain seq x y z
N MET A 1 -29.48 16.92 12.67
CA MET A 1 -28.42 16.13 11.96
C MET A 1 -28.77 14.66 12.09
N MET A 2 -28.45 13.81 11.12
CA MET A 2 -28.83 12.38 11.13
C MET A 2 -27.60 11.50 10.93
N PHE A 3 -27.32 10.59 11.87
CA PHE A 3 -26.16 9.70 11.83
C PHE A 3 -26.60 8.24 11.76
N ARG A 4 -25.96 7.45 10.90
CA ARG A 4 -26.23 6.00 10.75
C ARG A 4 -25.32 5.11 11.60
N GLN A 5 -24.51 5.71 12.45
CA GLN A 5 -23.55 5.03 13.31
C GLN A 5 -23.93 5.23 14.78
N SER A 6 -23.31 4.45 15.66
CA SER A 6 -23.43 4.69 17.10
C SER A 6 -22.87 6.07 17.47
N LEU A 7 -23.61 6.77 18.32
CA LEU A 7 -23.19 8.03 18.94
C LEU A 7 -22.97 7.87 20.45
N ARG A 8 -22.55 6.67 20.89
CA ARG A 8 -22.23 6.42 22.30
C ARG A 8 -21.19 7.45 22.77
N GLY A 9 -21.49 8.13 23.86
CA GLY A 9 -20.66 9.20 24.43
C GLY A 9 -20.99 10.60 23.93
N LEU A 10 -21.92 10.74 22.98
CA LEU A 10 -22.54 12.03 22.67
C LEU A 10 -23.73 12.24 23.62
N GLU A 11 -23.75 13.36 24.31
CA GLU A 11 -24.78 13.69 25.30
C GLU A 11 -25.41 15.05 25.01
N VAL A 12 -26.56 15.30 25.64
CA VAL A 12 -27.13 16.65 25.67
C VAL A 12 -26.11 17.59 26.32
N ASN A 13 -25.93 18.77 25.74
CA ASN A 13 -24.88 19.75 26.03
C ASN A 13 -23.47 19.41 25.52
N SER A 14 -23.25 18.28 24.82
CA SER A 14 -22.01 18.08 24.08
C SER A 14 -21.76 19.28 23.15
N PRO A 15 -20.50 19.75 23.03
CA PRO A 15 -20.21 20.93 22.24
C PRO A 15 -20.42 20.68 20.76
N VAL A 16 -20.82 21.74 20.05
CA VAL A 16 -20.84 21.79 18.60
C VAL A 16 -19.77 22.79 18.18
N GLU A 17 -18.75 22.30 17.50
CA GLU A 17 -17.56 23.08 17.19
C GLU A 17 -17.38 23.26 15.69
N PHE A 18 -16.78 24.36 15.29
CA PHE A 18 -16.29 24.58 13.93
C PHE A 18 -14.83 25.00 14.02
N MET A 19 -13.94 24.24 13.38
CA MET A 19 -12.48 24.47 13.44
C MET A 19 -11.93 24.63 14.88
N GLY A 20 -12.49 23.89 15.85
CA GLY A 20 -12.10 23.93 17.27
C GLY A 20 -12.70 25.07 18.09
N ILE A 21 -13.56 25.90 17.48
CA ILE A 21 -14.30 26.96 18.18
C ILE A 21 -15.69 26.42 18.52
N ASN A 22 -16.06 26.46 19.80
CA ASN A 22 -17.40 26.09 20.25
C ASN A 22 -18.45 27.11 19.77
N LEU A 23 -19.24 26.71 18.78
CA LEU A 23 -20.32 27.51 18.21
C LEU A 23 -21.69 27.16 18.79
N GLY A 24 -21.81 26.12 19.60
CA GLY A 24 -23.12 25.61 19.94
C GLY A 24 -23.08 24.41 20.87
N ARG A 25 -24.26 23.80 21.01
CA ARG A 25 -24.43 22.61 21.83
C ARG A 25 -25.49 21.70 21.27
N VAL A 26 -25.32 20.42 21.54
CA VAL A 26 -26.34 19.39 21.34
C VAL A 26 -27.48 19.65 22.33
N VAL A 27 -28.71 19.61 21.84
CA VAL A 27 -29.93 19.79 22.64
C VAL A 27 -30.80 18.54 22.71
N SER A 28 -30.65 17.62 21.76
CA SER A 28 -31.30 16.30 21.81
C SER A 28 -30.47 15.24 21.08
N VAL A 29 -30.62 13.99 21.53
CA VAL A 29 -30.06 12.80 20.88
C VAL A 29 -31.15 11.74 20.91
N ASP A 30 -31.80 11.54 19.78
CA ASP A 30 -32.97 10.70 19.62
C ASP A 30 -32.67 9.57 18.63
N LEU A 31 -33.44 8.49 18.68
CA LEU A 31 -33.35 7.39 17.71
C LEU A 31 -34.58 7.41 16.82
N ASP A 32 -34.34 7.39 15.51
CA ASP A 32 -35.36 7.28 14.49
C ASP A 32 -35.33 5.90 13.85
N TYR A 33 -36.51 5.40 13.48
CA TYR A 33 -36.67 4.10 12.84
C TYR A 33 -37.30 4.29 11.47
N ASP A 34 -36.53 4.01 10.43
CA ASP A 34 -37.04 3.98 9.07
C ASP A 34 -37.66 2.61 8.78
N ALA A 35 -39.00 2.58 8.72
CA ALA A 35 -39.75 1.36 8.45
C ALA A 35 -39.51 0.79 7.04
N ALA A 36 -39.13 1.61 6.07
CA ALA A 36 -38.88 1.17 4.70
C ALA A 36 -37.54 0.44 4.59
N SER A 37 -36.49 1.01 5.19
CA SER A 37 -35.16 0.38 5.22
C SER A 37 -34.95 -0.57 6.41
N LYS A 38 -35.90 -0.63 7.34
CA LYS A 38 -35.81 -1.39 8.62
C LYS A 38 -34.52 -1.07 9.38
N SER A 39 -34.12 0.20 9.36
CA SER A 39 -32.86 0.64 9.94
C SER A 39 -33.08 1.73 10.97
N PHE A 40 -32.15 1.83 11.92
CA PHE A 40 -32.14 2.87 12.93
C PHE A 40 -31.12 3.94 12.57
N SER A 41 -31.48 5.20 12.79
CA SER A 41 -30.59 6.34 12.66
C SER A 41 -30.69 7.21 13.90
N SER A 42 -29.57 7.77 14.37
CA SER A 42 -29.59 8.73 15.46
C SER A 42 -29.87 10.13 14.91
N ILE A 43 -30.90 10.80 15.44
CA ILE A 43 -31.20 12.19 15.15
C ILE A 43 -30.64 13.05 16.27
N VAL A 44 -29.76 13.98 15.90
CA VAL A 44 -29.15 14.93 16.83
C VAL A 44 -29.69 16.32 16.57
N GLY A 45 -30.37 16.88 17.57
CA GLY A 45 -30.74 18.28 17.63
C GLY A 45 -29.57 19.12 18.17
N ALA A 46 -29.29 20.25 17.52
CA ALA A 46 -28.23 21.16 17.93
C ALA A 46 -28.68 22.61 17.76
N VAL A 47 -28.22 23.48 18.65
CA VAL A 47 -28.35 24.93 18.53
C VAL A 47 -26.97 25.51 18.25
N ILE A 48 -26.89 26.35 17.22
CA ILE A 48 -25.67 27.01 16.76
C ILE A 48 -25.85 28.52 16.93
N TYR A 49 -24.82 29.19 17.43
CA TYR A 49 -24.76 30.63 17.69
C TYR A 49 -23.72 31.27 16.75
N PRO A 50 -24.15 31.83 15.60
CA PRO A 50 -23.24 32.44 14.62
C PRO A 50 -22.37 33.57 15.20
N ASP A 51 -22.89 34.32 16.18
CA ASP A 51 -22.16 35.42 16.82
C ASP A 51 -20.83 34.98 17.47
N ARG A 52 -20.70 33.69 17.79
CA ARG A 52 -19.44 33.12 18.34
C ARG A 52 -18.31 33.01 17.31
N LEU A 53 -18.58 33.25 16.03
CA LEU A 53 -17.56 33.29 14.98
C LEU A 53 -16.75 34.60 14.97
N GLY A 54 -17.13 35.61 15.76
CA GLY A 54 -16.42 36.90 15.85
C GLY A 54 -16.30 37.59 14.49
N GLN A 55 -15.08 38.01 14.12
CA GLN A 55 -14.80 38.72 12.85
C GLN A 55 -15.26 37.97 11.60
N ALA A 56 -15.35 36.64 11.64
CA ALA A 56 -15.87 35.88 10.52
C ALA A 56 -17.38 36.10 10.33
N ASN A 57 -18.14 36.25 11.41
CA ASN A 57 -19.57 36.59 11.35
C ASN A 57 -19.75 37.99 10.74
N GLU A 58 -18.96 38.97 11.16
CA GLU A 58 -19.02 40.35 10.65
C GLU A 58 -18.86 40.40 9.13
N LYS A 59 -17.85 39.72 8.58
CA LYS A 59 -17.61 39.65 7.13
C LYS A 59 -18.74 38.96 6.36
N ILE A 60 -19.33 37.91 6.95
CA ILE A 60 -20.49 37.22 6.37
C ILE A 60 -21.68 38.17 6.30
N LEU A 61 -21.93 38.92 7.38
CA LEU A 61 -23.02 39.89 7.47
C LEU A 61 -22.83 41.11 6.53
N GLU A 62 -21.60 41.59 6.36
CA GLU A 62 -21.28 42.64 5.39
C GLU A 62 -21.58 42.21 3.95
N THR A 63 -21.31 40.94 3.64
CA THR A 63 -21.49 40.40 2.29
C THR A 63 -22.95 40.05 2.00
N LEU A 64 -23.68 39.52 2.98
CA LEU A 64 -25.01 38.93 2.80
C LEU A 64 -26.16 39.77 3.41
N GLY A 65 -25.82 40.84 4.13
CA GLY A 65 -26.76 41.65 4.89
C GLY A 65 -27.19 41.01 6.21
N THR A 66 -28.17 41.63 6.87
CA THR A 66 -28.76 41.11 8.11
C THR A 66 -29.32 39.69 7.91
N PRO A 67 -29.10 38.77 8.86
CA PRO A 67 -29.55 37.40 8.73
C PRO A 67 -31.06 37.33 8.99
N ASP A 68 -31.77 36.69 8.07
CA ASP A 68 -33.13 36.17 8.27
C ASP A 68 -33.11 34.65 8.05
N ASP A 69 -34.17 33.96 8.45
CA ASP A 69 -34.25 32.49 8.34
C ASP A 69 -33.96 31.96 6.92
N SER A 70 -34.39 32.70 5.89
CA SER A 70 -34.23 32.32 4.49
C SER A 70 -32.78 32.48 4.02
N ARG A 71 -32.15 33.62 4.34
CA ARG A 71 -30.74 33.90 4.05
C ARG A 71 -29.81 32.96 4.81
N THR A 72 -30.12 32.67 6.07
CA THR A 72 -29.35 31.69 6.86
C THR A 72 -29.46 30.30 6.24
N ALA A 73 -30.65 29.88 5.80
CA ALA A 73 -30.82 28.61 5.11
C ALA A 73 -30.04 28.54 3.78
N GLN A 74 -30.03 29.63 3.01
CA GLN A 74 -29.27 29.75 1.76
C GLN A 74 -27.76 29.71 2.00
N LEU A 75 -27.27 30.42 3.01
CA LEU A 75 -25.86 30.40 3.40
C LEU A 75 -25.41 28.99 3.78
N ILE A 76 -26.20 28.29 4.60
CA ILE A 76 -25.91 26.90 4.96
C ILE A 76 -25.96 26.00 3.73
N ALA A 77 -26.90 26.22 2.80
CA ALA A 77 -26.96 25.47 1.54
C ALA A 77 -25.67 25.64 0.72
N ASP A 78 -25.15 26.87 0.62
CA ASP A 78 -23.90 27.14 -0.10
C ASP A 78 -22.70 26.53 0.61
N PHE A 79 -22.67 26.55 1.95
CA PHE A 79 -21.65 25.80 2.69
C PHE A 79 -21.77 24.29 2.48
N VAL A 80 -22.97 23.73 2.44
CA VAL A 80 -23.19 22.30 2.17
C VAL A 80 -22.72 21.94 0.76
N LYS A 81 -22.94 22.80 -0.24
CA LYS A 81 -22.39 22.65 -1.60
C LYS A 81 -20.86 22.67 -1.60
N GLN A 82 -20.24 23.49 -0.77
CA GLN A 82 -18.79 23.55 -0.58
C GLN A 82 -18.24 22.41 0.30
N GLY A 83 -19.10 21.51 0.78
CA GLY A 83 -18.70 20.31 1.53
C GLY A 83 -18.85 20.41 3.04
N LEU A 84 -19.64 21.37 3.57
CA LEU A 84 -19.97 21.43 4.99
C LEU A 84 -20.65 20.13 5.44
N ARG A 85 -20.06 19.46 6.41
CA ARG A 85 -20.62 18.26 7.03
C ARG A 85 -20.47 18.32 8.54
N ALA A 86 -21.40 17.69 9.25
CA ALA A 86 -21.28 17.39 10.66
C ALA A 86 -20.64 16.01 10.85
N GLN A 87 -19.67 15.91 11.75
CA GLN A 87 -18.96 14.68 12.07
C GLN A 87 -18.89 14.52 13.59
N PRO A 88 -19.24 13.35 14.15
CA PRO A 88 -18.98 13.09 15.55
C PRO A 88 -17.48 12.82 15.72
N ARG A 89 -16.85 13.53 16.65
CA ARG A 89 -15.42 13.36 16.99
C ARG A 89 -15.27 13.06 18.47
N SER A 90 -14.19 12.37 18.80
CA SER A 90 -13.86 12.05 20.18
C SER A 90 -13.26 13.27 20.87
N ALA A 91 -13.91 13.75 21.94
CA ALA A 91 -13.33 14.73 22.85
C ALA A 91 -12.29 14.07 23.76
N SER A 92 -12.50 12.81 24.13
CA SER A 92 -11.58 12.04 24.96
C SER A 92 -11.68 10.56 24.64
N LEU A 93 -10.56 9.98 24.18
CA LEU A 93 -10.47 8.54 23.90
C LEU A 93 -10.56 7.71 25.19
N LEU A 94 -10.25 8.29 26.34
CA LEU A 94 -10.28 7.60 27.63
C LEU A 94 -11.72 7.45 28.16
N THR A 95 -12.54 8.48 28.01
CA THR A 95 -13.93 8.47 28.50
C THR A 95 -14.94 8.10 27.42
N GLY A 96 -14.52 8.10 26.15
CA GLY A 96 -15.39 7.88 25.00
C GLY A 96 -16.32 9.06 24.72
N GLN A 97 -16.12 10.21 25.36
CA GLN A 97 -16.98 11.38 25.17
C GLN A 97 -16.85 11.93 23.75
N LEU A 98 -17.98 12.24 23.14
CA LEU A 98 -18.08 12.78 21.79
C LEU A 98 -18.53 14.24 21.79
N TYR A 99 -18.13 14.95 20.74
CA TYR A 99 -18.64 16.25 20.35
C TYR A 99 -18.96 16.26 18.86
N ILE A 100 -19.72 17.25 18.41
CA ILE A 100 -20.02 17.41 16.98
C ILE A 100 -19.06 18.44 16.39
N SER A 101 -18.27 18.03 15.41
CA SER A 101 -17.46 18.93 14.60
C SER A 101 -18.18 19.25 13.29
N LEU A 102 -18.33 20.53 12.99
CA LEU A 102 -18.71 21.06 11.69
C LEU A 102 -17.42 21.40 10.92
N GLY A 103 -17.36 21.02 9.64
CA GLY A 103 -16.20 21.30 8.80
C GLY A 103 -16.46 21.05 7.33
N PHE A 104 -15.54 21.54 6.48
CA PHE A 104 -15.58 21.36 5.04
C PHE A 104 -14.74 20.15 4.62
N PHE A 105 -15.33 19.25 3.85
CA PHE A 105 -14.69 18.02 3.38
C PHE A 105 -14.62 18.04 1.85
N ALA A 106 -13.41 18.12 1.30
CA ALA A 106 -13.17 18.26 -0.14
C ALA A 106 -13.81 17.14 -0.99
N ASN A 107 -13.89 15.92 -0.44
CA ASN A 107 -14.44 14.74 -1.11
C ASN A 107 -15.83 14.34 -0.56
N ALA A 108 -16.60 15.29 -0.04
CA ALA A 108 -17.95 15.00 0.45
C ALA A 108 -18.89 14.64 -0.71
N ALA A 109 -19.57 13.50 -0.61
CA ALA A 109 -20.60 13.13 -1.58
C ALA A 109 -21.68 14.23 -1.65
N PRO A 110 -22.12 14.66 -2.84
CA PRO A 110 -23.20 15.63 -2.98
C PRO A 110 -24.48 15.13 -2.31
N VAL A 111 -25.17 16.00 -1.58
CA VAL A 111 -26.45 15.69 -0.91
C VAL A 111 -27.44 16.77 -1.27
N GLN A 112 -28.70 16.38 -1.53
CA GLN A 112 -29.77 17.35 -1.69
C GLN A 112 -30.04 18.04 -0.35
N PHE A 113 -29.92 19.35 -0.34
CA PHE A 113 -30.18 20.17 0.84
C PHE A 113 -31.51 20.89 0.70
N ASP A 114 -32.44 20.63 1.61
CA ASP A 114 -33.72 21.32 1.66
C ASP A 114 -33.60 22.61 2.47
N VAL A 115 -33.63 23.75 1.77
CA VAL A 115 -33.59 25.09 2.36
C VAL A 115 -34.86 25.47 3.12
N ASN A 116 -35.97 24.78 2.85
CA ASN A 116 -37.26 25.04 3.48
C ASN A 116 -37.50 24.17 4.72
N ALA A 117 -36.63 23.18 4.98
CA ALA A 117 -36.72 22.34 6.16
C ALA A 117 -36.66 23.17 7.45
N ARG A 118 -37.50 22.83 8.42
CA ARG A 118 -37.53 23.43 9.75
C ARG A 118 -37.61 22.30 10.79
N PRO A 119 -36.54 21.99 11.54
CA PRO A 119 -35.20 22.61 11.50
C PRO A 119 -34.38 22.22 10.25
N LEU A 120 -33.34 23.00 9.94
CA LEU A 120 -32.40 22.68 8.87
C LEU A 120 -31.60 21.42 9.19
N ILE A 121 -31.39 20.56 8.18
CA ILE A 121 -30.68 19.30 8.33
C ILE A 121 -29.28 19.41 7.73
N ILE A 122 -28.28 19.64 8.57
CA ILE A 122 -26.87 19.61 8.15
C ILE A 122 -26.48 18.15 7.83
N PRO A 123 -25.99 17.85 6.61
CA PRO A 123 -25.57 16.50 6.25
C PRO A 123 -24.37 16.04 7.06
N THR A 124 -24.24 14.73 7.26
CA THR A 124 -23.25 14.15 8.15
C THR A 124 -22.23 13.31 7.40
N VAL A 125 -21.07 13.12 8.02
CA VAL A 125 -20.10 12.09 7.63
C VAL A 125 -19.77 11.19 8.81
N PRO A 126 -19.36 9.93 8.57
CA PRO A 126 -18.98 9.03 9.65
C PRO A 126 -17.79 9.56 10.47
N GLY A 127 -17.79 9.25 11.76
CA GLY A 127 -16.69 9.55 12.69
C GLY A 127 -15.41 8.79 12.33
N GLU A 128 -14.26 9.33 12.71
CA GLU A 128 -12.95 8.76 12.35
C GLU A 128 -12.69 7.40 13.01
N LEU A 129 -13.06 7.25 14.28
CA LEU A 129 -12.89 6.00 15.02
C LEU A 129 -13.72 4.85 14.44
N GLU A 130 -14.92 5.15 13.94
CA GLU A 130 -15.77 4.15 13.29
C GLU A 130 -15.13 3.66 11.99
N LYS A 131 -14.65 4.60 11.17
CA LYS A 131 -13.92 4.26 9.94
C LYS A 131 -12.67 3.41 10.21
N MET A 132 -11.96 3.69 11.30
CA MET A 132 -10.80 2.89 11.70
C MET A 132 -11.21 1.46 12.07
N GLN A 133 -12.30 1.28 12.82
CA GLN A 133 -12.81 -0.05 13.18
C GLN A 133 -13.23 -0.84 11.93
N GLU A 134 -13.96 -0.21 11.01
CA GLU A 134 -14.34 -0.81 9.72
C GLU A 134 -13.08 -1.26 8.93
N GLN A 135 -12.06 -0.40 8.85
CA GLN A 135 -10.81 -0.72 8.15
C GLN A 135 -10.06 -1.89 8.81
N VAL A 136 -10.00 -1.94 10.14
CA VAL A 136 -9.36 -3.06 10.86
C VAL A 136 -10.11 -4.37 10.62
N GLN A 137 -11.45 -4.35 10.68
CA GLN A 137 -12.26 -5.54 10.39
C GLN A 137 -12.03 -6.03 8.95
N LEU A 138 -11.98 -5.12 7.98
CA LEU A 138 -11.68 -5.46 6.58
C LEU A 138 -10.28 -6.08 6.42
N ILE A 139 -9.29 -5.63 7.18
CA ILE A 139 -7.95 -6.24 7.18
C ILE A 139 -8.00 -7.64 7.78
N VAL A 140 -8.63 -7.81 8.94
CA VAL A 140 -8.77 -9.11 9.61
C VAL A 140 -9.48 -10.11 8.71
N GLU A 141 -10.55 -9.70 8.03
CA GLU A 141 -11.25 -10.54 7.06
C GLU A 141 -10.38 -10.92 5.87
N LYS A 142 -9.67 -9.95 5.29
CA LYS A 142 -8.76 -10.23 4.16
C LYS A 142 -7.64 -11.18 4.55
N VAL A 143 -7.07 -11.00 5.74
CA VAL A 143 -6.03 -11.89 6.28
C VAL A 143 -6.58 -13.28 6.53
N SER A 144 -7.78 -13.41 7.11
CA SER A 144 -8.43 -14.69 7.38
C SER A 144 -8.79 -15.45 6.09
N LYS A 145 -8.98 -14.74 4.97
CA LYS A 145 -9.27 -15.30 3.64
C LYS A 145 -8.02 -15.59 2.83
N LEU A 146 -6.81 -15.39 3.35
CA LEU A 146 -5.58 -15.75 2.64
C LEU A 146 -5.51 -17.28 2.50
N PRO A 147 -5.40 -17.82 1.27
CA PRO A 147 -5.35 -19.27 1.05
C PRO A 147 -3.94 -19.80 1.37
N VAL A 148 -3.62 -19.91 2.66
CA VAL A 148 -2.31 -20.38 3.13
C VAL A 148 -2.02 -21.79 2.60
N GLN A 149 -3.05 -22.62 2.41
CA GLN A 149 -2.91 -23.96 1.84
C GLN A 149 -2.49 -23.95 0.38
N GLU A 150 -3.01 -23.03 -0.44
CA GLU A 150 -2.61 -22.88 -1.85
C GLU A 150 -1.17 -22.38 -1.95
N ILE A 151 -0.78 -21.42 -1.10
CA ILE A 151 0.59 -20.91 -1.03
C ILE A 151 1.55 -22.05 -0.66
N ALA A 152 1.22 -22.84 0.37
CA ALA A 152 2.03 -23.98 0.80
C ALA A 152 2.09 -25.09 -0.28
N GLY A 153 0.97 -25.36 -0.97
CA GLY A 153 0.91 -26.33 -2.06
C GLY A 153 1.79 -25.93 -3.25
N ASN A 154 1.73 -24.67 -3.67
CA ASN A 154 2.56 -24.15 -4.76
C ASN A 154 4.05 -24.14 -4.41
N LEU A 155 4.41 -23.84 -3.15
CA LEU A 155 5.79 -23.93 -2.65
C LEU A 155 6.29 -25.38 -2.67
N ASN A 156 5.51 -26.33 -2.16
CA ASN A 156 5.87 -27.74 -2.19
C ASN A 156 6.01 -28.26 -3.62
N GLY A 157 5.09 -27.90 -4.52
CA GLY A 157 5.18 -28.25 -5.95
C GLY A 157 6.43 -27.68 -6.60
N SER A 158 6.78 -26.42 -6.32
CA SER A 158 7.99 -25.79 -6.85
C SER A 158 9.28 -26.45 -6.33
N LEU A 159 9.31 -26.83 -5.04
CA LEU A 159 10.43 -27.56 -4.45
C LEU A 159 10.57 -28.98 -5.00
N ASP A 160 9.46 -29.67 -5.24
CA ASP A 160 9.46 -31.00 -5.85
C ASP A 160 9.97 -30.95 -7.30
N GLU A 161 9.53 -29.95 -8.07
CA GLU A 161 9.99 -29.74 -9.45
C GLU A 161 11.48 -29.39 -9.52
N ALA A 162 11.96 -28.55 -8.60
CA ALA A 162 13.39 -28.28 -8.44
C ALA A 162 14.16 -29.57 -8.13
N HIS A 163 13.64 -30.40 -7.22
CA HIS A 163 14.27 -31.67 -6.84
C HIS A 163 14.32 -32.67 -8.01
N LYS A 164 13.26 -32.75 -8.83
CA LYS A 164 13.26 -33.55 -10.07
C LYS A 164 14.29 -33.05 -11.08
N THR A 165 14.37 -31.74 -11.27
CA THR A 165 15.35 -31.13 -12.18
C THR A 165 16.78 -31.46 -11.75
N PHE A 166 17.08 -31.39 -10.45
CA PHE A 166 18.38 -31.80 -9.90
C PHE A 166 18.67 -33.28 -10.13
N LYS A 167 17.68 -34.17 -10.00
CA LYS A 167 17.84 -35.60 -10.28
C LYS A 167 18.13 -35.88 -11.76
N LEU A 168 17.36 -35.28 -12.68
CA LEU A 168 17.62 -35.43 -14.13
C LEU A 168 19.01 -34.92 -14.49
N PHE A 169 19.39 -33.76 -13.98
CA PHE A 169 20.72 -33.21 -14.23
C PHE A 169 21.84 -34.15 -13.74
N ASN A 170 21.69 -34.72 -12.54
CA ASN A 170 22.69 -35.65 -12.00
C ASN A 170 22.71 -37.00 -12.72
N ALA A 171 21.55 -37.50 -13.15
CA ALA A 171 21.41 -38.83 -13.76
C ALA A 171 21.79 -38.85 -15.24
N ASP A 172 21.38 -37.84 -16.01
CA ASP A 172 21.51 -37.86 -17.46
C ASP A 172 22.72 -37.05 -17.94
N VAL A 173 22.91 -35.86 -17.36
CA VAL A 173 23.92 -34.91 -17.84
C VAL A 173 25.30 -35.22 -17.28
N MET A 174 25.38 -35.66 -16.01
CA MET A 174 26.66 -35.86 -15.34
C MET A 174 27.48 -37.05 -15.87
N PRO A 175 26.89 -38.21 -16.17
CA PRO A 175 27.61 -39.31 -16.79
C PRO A 175 28.09 -38.98 -18.21
N GLU A 176 27.30 -38.26 -19.01
CA GLU A 176 27.73 -37.77 -20.32
C GLU A 176 28.93 -36.82 -20.19
N LEU A 177 28.89 -35.89 -19.23
CA LEU A 177 30.03 -35.02 -18.94
C LEU A 177 31.29 -35.82 -18.57
N HIS A 178 31.17 -36.82 -17.71
CA HIS A 178 32.29 -37.70 -17.37
C HIS A 178 32.82 -38.46 -18.58
N THR A 179 31.93 -38.90 -19.47
CA THR A 179 32.29 -39.63 -20.70
C THR A 179 33.00 -38.72 -21.69
N VAL A 180 32.49 -37.51 -21.91
CA VAL A 180 33.11 -36.49 -22.78
C VAL A 180 34.47 -36.05 -22.23
N LEU A 181 34.60 -35.84 -20.92
CA LEU A 181 35.89 -35.52 -20.28
C LEU A 181 36.89 -36.68 -20.38
N GLY A 182 36.42 -37.92 -20.26
CA GLY A 182 37.25 -39.13 -20.46
C GLY A 182 37.71 -39.29 -21.90
N GLN A 183 36.80 -39.13 -22.86
CA GLN A 183 37.10 -39.17 -24.30
C GLN A 183 38.03 -38.03 -24.72
N SER A 184 37.86 -36.84 -24.13
CA SER A 184 38.76 -35.70 -24.34
C SER A 184 40.17 -35.99 -23.84
N ARG A 185 40.34 -36.62 -22.66
CA ARG A 185 41.66 -37.07 -22.17
C ARG A 185 42.32 -38.07 -23.13
N SER A 186 41.56 -39.05 -23.60
CA SER A 186 42.07 -40.07 -24.53
C SER A 186 42.43 -39.48 -25.90
N THR A 187 41.65 -38.51 -26.38
CA THR A 187 41.95 -37.77 -27.61
C THR A 187 43.18 -36.88 -27.44
N MET A 188 43.42 -36.31 -26.25
CA MET A 188 44.64 -35.56 -25.93
C MET A 188 45.88 -36.46 -25.81
N GLU A 189 45.76 -37.69 -25.32
CA GLU A 189 46.83 -38.70 -25.38
C GLU A 189 47.16 -39.10 -26.82
N ILE A 190 46.13 -39.35 -27.65
CA ILE A 190 46.30 -39.73 -29.05
C ILE A 190 46.83 -38.56 -29.89
N ALA A 191 46.39 -37.33 -29.62
CA ALA A 191 46.89 -36.13 -30.27
C ALA A 191 48.29 -35.72 -29.79
N GLY A 192 48.65 -36.03 -28.53
CA GLY A 192 50.01 -35.84 -28.00
C GLY A 192 51.05 -36.72 -28.68
N ALA A 193 50.63 -37.87 -29.22
CA ALA A 193 51.48 -38.77 -30.00
C ALA A 193 51.56 -38.40 -31.50
N ALA A 194 50.69 -37.52 -32.01
CA ALA A 194 50.51 -37.28 -33.44
C ALA A 194 50.82 -35.84 -33.93
N LEU A 195 51.32 -34.95 -33.08
CA LEU A 195 51.49 -33.54 -33.45
C LEU A 195 52.96 -33.07 -33.40
N ALA A 196 53.58 -32.98 -34.58
CA ALA A 196 54.78 -32.19 -34.85
C ALA A 196 54.54 -30.69 -34.58
N GLU A 197 55.62 -29.95 -34.31
CA GLU A 197 55.65 -28.66 -33.60
C GLU A 197 54.81 -27.50 -34.19
N ASP A 198 54.32 -27.56 -35.44
CA ASP A 198 53.67 -26.42 -36.12
C ASP A 198 52.24 -26.68 -36.66
N SER A 199 51.42 -27.46 -35.94
CA SER A 199 50.03 -27.73 -36.38
C SER A 199 49.02 -26.64 -35.94
N PRO A 200 48.15 -26.13 -36.86
CA PRO A 200 47.03 -25.22 -36.54
C PRO A 200 46.08 -25.74 -35.45
N VAL A 201 46.08 -27.05 -35.20
CA VAL A 201 45.26 -27.71 -34.20
C VAL A 201 45.64 -27.28 -32.78
N ARG A 202 46.93 -27.02 -32.47
CA ARG A 202 47.33 -26.51 -31.14
C ARG A 202 46.79 -25.10 -30.87
N GLN A 203 46.76 -24.24 -31.88
CA GLN A 203 46.19 -22.89 -31.74
C GLN A 203 44.67 -22.95 -31.51
N GLN A 204 43.98 -23.87 -32.17
CA GLN A 204 42.55 -24.10 -31.94
C GLN A 204 42.28 -24.62 -30.53
N VAL A 205 43.08 -25.57 -30.03
CA VAL A 205 42.95 -26.12 -28.66
C VAL A 205 43.21 -25.04 -27.59
N ASN A 206 44.24 -24.21 -27.77
CA ASN A 206 44.51 -23.12 -26.83
C ASN A 206 43.35 -22.11 -26.78
N ARG A 207 42.74 -21.77 -27.93
CA ARG A 207 41.55 -20.90 -27.96
C ARG A 207 40.35 -21.55 -27.29
N THR A 208 40.12 -22.85 -27.51
CA THR A 208 39.03 -23.57 -26.85
C THR A 208 39.22 -23.62 -25.34
N MET A 209 40.45 -23.84 -24.86
CA MET A 209 40.76 -23.85 -23.43
C MET A 209 40.56 -22.47 -22.80
N ASP A 210 40.93 -21.40 -23.48
CA ASP A 210 40.63 -20.03 -23.04
C ASP A 210 39.13 -19.76 -22.95
N GLU A 211 38.35 -20.23 -23.95
CA GLU A 211 36.91 -20.03 -23.99
C GLU A 211 36.18 -20.85 -22.90
N VAL A 212 36.64 -22.08 -22.64
CA VAL A 212 36.17 -22.90 -21.51
C VAL A 212 36.49 -22.21 -20.18
N GLN A 213 37.69 -21.65 -20.03
CA GLN A 213 38.06 -20.95 -18.80
C GLN A 213 37.25 -19.66 -18.58
N ARG A 214 36.92 -18.94 -19.66
CA ARG A 214 36.01 -17.78 -19.61
C ARG A 214 34.59 -18.19 -19.20
N THR A 215 34.10 -19.30 -19.75
CA THR A 215 32.78 -19.84 -19.42
C THR A 215 32.71 -20.31 -17.97
N ALA A 216 33.75 -21.00 -17.48
CA ALA A 216 33.81 -21.40 -16.07
C ALA A 216 33.81 -20.19 -15.12
N ARG A 217 34.46 -19.08 -15.50
CA ARG A 217 34.40 -17.83 -14.74
C ARG A 217 33.02 -17.18 -14.78
N SER A 218 32.35 -17.14 -15.93
CA SER A 218 31.01 -16.54 -16.04
C SER A 218 29.96 -17.32 -15.23
N VAL A 219 30.04 -18.66 -15.22
CA VAL A 219 29.21 -19.52 -14.38
C VAL A 219 29.46 -19.24 -12.89
N ARG A 220 30.72 -19.14 -12.47
CA ARG A 220 31.05 -18.81 -11.07
C ARG A 220 30.51 -17.43 -10.66
N VAL A 221 30.64 -16.42 -11.51
CA VAL A 221 30.11 -15.07 -11.25
C VAL A 221 28.59 -15.10 -11.10
N LEU A 222 27.89 -15.88 -11.91
CA LEU A 222 26.44 -16.08 -11.79
C LEU A 222 26.08 -16.79 -10.48
N THR A 223 26.80 -17.86 -10.13
CA THR A 223 26.56 -18.60 -8.88
C THR A 223 26.82 -17.73 -7.64
N ASP A 224 27.91 -16.96 -7.62
CA ASP A 224 28.22 -16.03 -6.54
C ASP A 224 27.16 -14.92 -6.42
N TYR A 225 26.63 -14.44 -7.54
CA TYR A 225 25.55 -13.46 -7.56
C TYR A 225 24.26 -14.01 -6.96
N ILE A 226 23.86 -15.23 -7.34
CA ILE A 226 22.66 -15.89 -6.80
C ILE A 226 22.82 -16.19 -5.32
N SER A 227 24.01 -16.63 -4.89
CA SER A 227 24.28 -16.92 -3.47
C SER A 227 24.19 -15.68 -2.58
N ARG A 228 24.46 -14.48 -3.12
CA ARG A 228 24.41 -13.22 -2.37
C ARG A 228 23.04 -12.52 -2.46
N ASN A 229 22.23 -12.86 -3.46
CA ASN A 229 20.93 -12.23 -3.71
C ASN A 229 19.86 -13.29 -4.05
N PRO A 230 19.46 -14.13 -3.07
CA PRO A 230 18.46 -15.19 -3.30
C PRO A 230 17.10 -14.64 -3.77
N GLU A 231 16.75 -13.40 -3.40
CA GLU A 231 15.54 -12.69 -3.80
C GLU A 231 15.47 -12.37 -5.30
N ALA A 232 16.60 -12.39 -6.02
CA ALA A 232 16.65 -12.15 -7.46
C ALA A 232 15.92 -13.24 -8.26
N LEU A 233 15.75 -14.44 -7.70
CA LEU A 233 15.02 -15.55 -8.33
C LEU A 233 13.50 -15.31 -8.41
N ILE A 234 12.95 -14.56 -7.45
CA ILE A 234 11.49 -14.32 -7.35
C ILE A 234 11.12 -12.98 -7.97
N ARG A 235 11.96 -11.94 -7.79
CA ARG A 235 11.63 -10.58 -8.20
C ARG A 235 12.14 -10.23 -9.62
N GLY A 236 13.02 -11.06 -10.18
CA GLY A 236 13.71 -10.76 -11.43
C GLY A 236 14.81 -9.71 -11.24
N ARG A 237 15.79 -9.68 -12.16
CA ARG A 237 16.93 -8.75 -12.08
C ARG A 237 16.48 -7.31 -12.17
N THR A 238 16.82 -6.49 -11.17
CA THR A 238 16.52 -5.06 -11.20
C THR A 238 17.62 -4.31 -11.97
N ARG A 239 17.30 -3.18 -12.62
CA ARG A 239 18.27 -2.40 -13.41
C ARG A 239 19.47 -1.88 -12.60
N GLN A 240 19.44 -1.98 -11.28
CA GLN A 240 20.50 -1.51 -10.40
C GLN A 240 21.64 -2.53 -10.19
N ASP A 241 21.47 -3.78 -10.65
CA ASP A 241 22.45 -4.87 -10.50
C ASP A 241 23.38 -4.99 -11.72
N VAL A 242 24.17 -3.94 -12.00
CA VAL A 242 25.19 -3.96 -13.06
C VAL A 242 26.47 -4.64 -12.50
N PRO A 243 27.10 -5.61 -13.20
CA PRO A 243 28.29 -6.26 -12.69
C PRO A 243 29.41 -5.22 -12.57
N SER A 244 29.90 -4.99 -11.35
CA SER A 244 31.12 -4.22 -11.13
C SER A 244 32.28 -4.94 -11.81
N VAL A 245 32.80 -4.37 -12.90
CA VAL A 245 34.03 -4.83 -13.54
C VAL A 245 35.14 -4.72 -12.50
N TYR A 246 35.70 -5.86 -12.08
CA TYR A 246 36.89 -5.87 -11.24
C TYR A 246 38.08 -5.31 -12.04
N PRO A 247 38.74 -4.23 -11.58
CA PRO A 247 39.99 -3.81 -12.18
C PRO A 247 41.06 -4.90 -11.92
N PRO A 248 41.94 -5.22 -12.89
CA PRO A 248 43.03 -6.13 -12.63
C PRO A 248 43.95 -5.55 -11.55
N ALA A 249 44.14 -6.31 -10.47
CA ALA A 249 45.07 -5.98 -9.40
C ALA A 249 46.51 -6.23 -9.88
N ASN A 250 47.16 -5.20 -10.43
CA ASN A 250 48.57 -4.81 -10.22
C ASN A 250 49.08 -3.93 -11.37
N SER A 251 49.09 -2.62 -11.13
CA SER A 251 50.13 -1.74 -11.66
C SER A 251 50.90 -1.19 -10.47
N ALA A 252 51.95 -1.91 -10.06
CA ALA A 252 52.88 -1.39 -9.06
C ALA A 252 53.59 -0.15 -9.63
N PRO A 253 53.79 0.93 -8.85
CA PRO A 253 54.55 2.08 -9.30
C PRO A 253 56.05 1.74 -9.38
N ARG A 254 56.68 2.08 -10.51
CA ARG A 254 58.15 2.11 -10.60
C ARG A 254 58.65 3.30 -9.77
N PRO A 255 59.66 3.13 -8.90
CA PRO A 255 60.32 4.25 -8.25
C PRO A 255 61.35 4.89 -9.20
N ASP A 256 61.30 6.22 -9.23
CA ASP A 256 62.19 7.27 -9.76
C ASP A 256 62.97 7.04 -11.08
#